data_AF-A0A0N4Z8A2-F1
#
_entry.id   AF-A0A0N4Z8A2-F1
#
_cell.length_a   1.000
_cell.length_b   1.000
_cell.length_c   1.000
_cell.angle_alpha   90.00
_cell.angle_beta   90.00
_cell.angle_gamma   90.00
#
_symmetry.space_group_name_H-M   'P 1'
#
loop_
_entity.id
_entity.type
_entity.pdbx_description
1 polymer ?
#
loop_
_entity_poly.entity_id
_entity_poly.type
_entity_poly.pdbx_seq_one_letter_code
_entity_poly.pdbx_strand_id
1 'polypeptide(L)'
;MFNGMNFAIVSGEDYKSCGDNYNEASVIFKVELQCGGKTTNNALVGLEECFKSNASCISLEATSITTGNSILKMKSFDNPKGDSFNLSMTVKYNCESRHTYLCRLHIPSTKIVCGSGASDIYEFGLIDLNNDEYKTSPKCVRLDR
;
A
#
# COMPACT_ATOMS: atom_id res chain seq x y z
N MET A 1 -9.12 -9.60 -4.28
CA MET A 1 -9.17 -8.49 -5.26
C MET A 1 -9.90 -7.31 -4.65
N PHE A 2 -9.24 -6.15 -4.55
CA PHE A 2 -9.82 -4.89 -4.07
C PHE A 2 -10.25 -4.09 -5.30
N ASN A 3 -11.49 -4.25 -5.77
CA ASN A 3 -11.99 -3.53 -6.95
C ASN A 3 -12.91 -2.38 -6.55
N GLY A 4 -12.60 -1.16 -7.01
CA GLY A 4 -13.59 -0.09 -7.19
C GLY A 4 -13.73 0.97 -6.10
N MET A 5 -12.74 1.17 -5.22
CA MET A 5 -12.77 2.32 -4.30
C MET A 5 -11.84 3.44 -4.78
N ASN A 6 -12.44 4.55 -5.21
CA ASN A 6 -11.71 5.78 -5.51
C ASN A 6 -11.28 6.44 -4.19
N PHE A 7 -10.10 6.08 -3.70
CA PHE A 7 -9.37 6.97 -2.82
C PHE A 7 -8.99 8.22 -3.64
N ALA A 8 -9.45 9.39 -3.20
CA ALA A 8 -8.93 10.64 -3.75
C ALA A 8 -7.40 10.63 -3.58
N ILE A 9 -6.66 11.08 -4.61
CA ILE A 9 -5.21 11.31 -4.47
C ILE A 9 -5.04 12.25 -3.28
N VAL A 10 -4.42 11.74 -2.22
CA VAL A 10 -4.25 12.51 -0.99
C VAL A 10 -3.15 13.53 -1.26
N SER A 11 -3.41 14.81 -0.97
CA SER A 11 -2.43 15.88 -1.20
C SER A 11 -1.10 15.52 -0.54
N GLY A 12 -0.01 15.50 -1.32
CA GLY A 12 1.33 15.17 -0.85
C GLY A 12 1.86 13.79 -1.23
N GLU A 13 1.07 12.95 -1.92
CA GLU A 13 1.60 11.74 -2.56
C GLU A 13 2.56 12.12 -3.70
N ASP A 14 3.79 11.62 -3.67
CA ASP A 14 4.78 11.83 -4.73
C ASP A 14 4.69 10.74 -5.81
N TYR A 15 4.93 11.13 -7.06
CA TYR A 15 4.93 10.23 -8.21
C TYR A 15 6.34 9.91 -8.65
N LYS A 16 6.58 8.64 -8.98
CA LYS A 16 7.77 8.12 -9.61
C LYS A 16 7.60 8.11 -11.13
N SER A 17 8.66 8.42 -11.85
CA SER A 17 8.81 8.01 -13.25
C SER A 17 10.17 7.32 -13.37
N CYS A 18 10.20 6.14 -13.99
CA CYS A 18 11.45 5.46 -14.30
C CYS A 18 11.99 5.84 -15.69
N GLY A 19 11.31 6.74 -16.43
CA GLY A 19 11.67 7.09 -17.80
C GLY A 19 11.63 5.88 -18.75
N ASP A 20 12.15 6.04 -19.96
CA ASP A 20 12.03 4.99 -21.01
C ASP A 20 13.16 3.95 -20.98
N ASN A 21 14.23 4.25 -20.24
CA ASN A 21 15.45 3.44 -20.16
C ASN A 21 15.30 2.18 -19.29
N TYR A 22 14.31 2.16 -18.39
CA TYR A 22 14.04 1.02 -17.53
C TYR A 22 12.74 0.33 -17.95
N ASN A 23 12.75 -1.00 -17.91
CA ASN A 23 11.57 -1.80 -18.27
C ASN A 23 10.73 -2.21 -17.06
N GLU A 24 11.31 -2.17 -15.86
CA GLU A 24 10.66 -2.59 -14.64
C GLU A 24 10.86 -1.57 -13.52
N ALA A 25 9.94 -1.63 -12.56
CA ALA A 25 10.05 -1.00 -11.27
C ALA A 25 9.83 -2.05 -10.17
N SER A 26 10.34 -1.78 -8.98
CA SER A 26 10.21 -2.72 -7.86
C SER A 26 10.16 -2.02 -6.51
N VAL A 27 9.60 -2.73 -5.53
CA VAL A 27 9.44 -2.26 -4.15
C VAL A 27 9.50 -3.44 -3.18
N ILE A 28 10.09 -3.20 -2.01
CA ILE A 28 9.95 -4.05 -0.84
C ILE A 28 9.49 -3.19 0.33
N PHE A 29 8.43 -3.61 1.04
CA PHE A 29 8.01 -2.95 2.25
C PHE A 29 7.60 -3.94 3.34
N LYS A 30 7.77 -3.53 4.59
CA LYS A 30 7.40 -4.28 5.79
C LYS A 30 6.47 -3.43 6.66
N VAL A 31 5.47 -4.07 7.26
CA VAL A 31 4.59 -3.47 8.25
C VAL A 31 4.33 -4.46 9.38
N GLU A 32 4.18 -3.95 10.60
CA GLU A 32 3.70 -4.72 11.75
C GLU A 32 2.30 -4.21 12.13
N LEU A 33 1.32 -5.11 12.22
CA LEU A 33 -0.08 -4.73 12.43
C LEU A 33 -0.60 -5.24 13.77
N GLN A 34 -1.24 -4.37 14.53
CA GLN A 34 -1.94 -4.73 15.76
C GLN A 34 -3.30 -4.05 15.86
N CYS A 35 -4.11 -4.54 16.78
CA CYS A 35 -5.38 -3.94 17.17
C CYS A 35 -5.38 -3.75 18.69
N GLY A 36 -5.25 -2.50 19.16
CA GLY A 36 -5.27 -2.18 20.58
C GLY A 36 -4.18 -2.91 21.37
N GLY A 37 -2.96 -2.93 20.85
CA GLY A 37 -1.83 -3.65 21.47
C GLY A 37 -1.84 -5.18 21.34
N LYS A 38 -2.80 -5.77 20.62
CA LYS A 38 -2.85 -7.22 20.37
C LYS A 38 -2.55 -7.54 18.91
N THR A 39 -1.81 -8.63 18.68
CA THR A 39 -1.60 -9.19 17.33
C THR A 39 -2.94 -9.41 16.64
N THR A 40 -3.04 -9.00 15.37
CA THR A 40 -4.25 -9.19 14.56
C THR A 40 -3.95 -10.05 13.34
N ASN A 41 -4.80 -11.06 13.12
CA ASN A 41 -4.78 -11.89 11.91
C ASN A 41 -5.88 -11.46 10.92
N ASN A 42 -6.68 -10.45 11.27
CA ASN A 42 -7.85 -10.00 10.51
C ASN A 42 -7.53 -8.84 9.57
N ALA A 43 -6.25 -8.58 9.32
CA ALA A 43 -5.80 -7.57 8.38
C ALA A 43 -5.28 -8.22 7.10
N LEU A 44 -5.76 -7.72 5.96
CA LEU A 44 -5.27 -8.08 4.64
C LEU A 44 -4.49 -6.89 4.08
N VAL A 45 -3.22 -7.13 3.79
CA VAL A 45 -2.36 -6.13 3.17
C VAL A 45 -2.33 -6.36 1.66
N GLY A 46 -2.46 -5.30 0.89
CA GLY A 46 -2.32 -5.27 -0.56
C GLY A 46 -1.28 -4.23 -1.00
N LEU A 47 -1.05 -4.18 -2.32
CA LEU A 47 -0.24 -3.16 -2.98
C LEU A 47 -1.07 -2.62 -4.14
N GLU A 48 -1.15 -1.30 -4.25
CA GLU A 48 -1.79 -0.60 -5.36
C GLU A 48 -0.78 0.27 -6.08
N GLU A 49 -0.91 0.34 -7.39
CA GLU A 49 -0.23 1.28 -8.27
C GLU A 49 -1.27 2.26 -8.82
N CYS A 50 -1.05 3.56 -8.65
CA CYS A 50 -1.92 4.57 -9.23
C CYS A 50 -1.17 5.45 -10.23
N PHE A 51 -1.80 5.69 -11.38
CA PHE A 51 -1.20 6.42 -12.49
C PHE A 51 -1.62 7.89 -12.48
N LYS A 52 -0.67 8.77 -12.81
CA LYS A 52 -0.90 10.22 -12.83
C LYS A 52 -1.82 10.63 -13.98
N SER A 53 -1.68 10.02 -15.15
CA SER A 53 -2.40 10.43 -16.37
C SER A 53 -3.92 10.26 -16.27
N ASN A 54 -4.40 9.20 -15.60
CA ASN A 54 -5.81 8.84 -15.58
C ASN A 54 -6.39 8.70 -14.16
N ALA A 55 -5.60 8.99 -13.12
CA ALA A 55 -5.95 8.84 -11.71
C ALA A 55 -6.57 7.47 -11.36
N SER A 56 -6.27 6.43 -12.16
CA SER A 56 -6.71 5.07 -11.91
C SER A 56 -5.70 4.36 -11.03
N CYS A 57 -6.20 3.46 -10.18
CA CYS A 57 -5.38 2.59 -9.37
C CYS A 57 -5.65 1.14 -9.76
N ILE A 58 -4.61 0.33 -9.82
CA ILE A 58 -4.68 -1.12 -10.02
C ILE A 58 -4.09 -1.85 -8.82
N SER A 59 -4.71 -2.95 -8.43
CA SER A 59 -4.15 -3.85 -7.43
C SER A 59 -3.03 -4.68 -8.04
N LEU A 60 -1.85 -4.67 -7.43
CA LEU A 60 -0.73 -5.51 -7.81
C LEU A 60 -0.68 -6.76 -6.93
N GLU A 61 -0.58 -7.94 -7.55
CA GLU A 61 -0.25 -9.17 -6.83
C GLU A 61 1.22 -9.14 -6.41
N ALA A 62 1.48 -9.17 -5.10
CA ALA A 62 2.83 -9.13 -4.53
C ALA A 62 3.11 -10.41 -3.74
N THR A 63 4.35 -10.89 -3.79
CA THR A 63 4.81 -11.95 -2.89
C THR A 63 4.73 -11.43 -1.46
N SER A 64 4.17 -12.24 -0.55
CA SER A 64 3.89 -11.86 0.82
C SER A 64 4.50 -12.90 1.77
N ILE A 65 5.29 -12.44 2.73
CA ILE A 65 5.83 -13.26 3.82
C ILE A 65 5.25 -12.71 5.11
N THR A 66 4.51 -13.54 5.84
CA THR A 66 3.89 -13.17 7.11
C THR A 66 4.54 -13.96 8.24
N THR A 67 4.96 -13.27 9.30
CA THR A 67 5.55 -13.88 10.49
C THR A 67 5.05 -13.15 11.73
N GLY A 68 4.19 -13.81 12.52
CA GLY A 68 3.49 -13.14 13.61
C GLY A 68 2.61 -12.00 13.10
N ASN A 69 2.79 -10.80 13.65
CA ASN A 69 2.13 -9.57 13.24
C ASN A 69 2.84 -8.83 12.08
N SER A 70 4.02 -9.31 11.67
CA SER A 70 4.82 -8.69 10.61
C SER A 70 4.44 -9.23 9.24
N ILE A 71 4.27 -8.33 8.27
CA ILE A 71 3.99 -8.64 6.86
C ILE A 71 5.03 -7.93 6.01
N LEU A 72 5.84 -8.72 5.29
CA LEU A 72 6.76 -8.24 4.26
C LEU A 72 6.12 -8.49 2.89
N LYS A 73 6.13 -7.47 2.03
CA LYS A 73 5.70 -7.57 0.64
C LYS A 73 6.79 -7.13 -0.31
N MET A 74 6.90 -7.88 -1.40
CA MET A 74 7.90 -7.67 -2.44
C MET A 74 7.23 -7.76 -3.80
N LYS A 75 7.54 -6.81 -4.69
CA LYS A 75 7.02 -6.81 -6.06
C LYS A 75 8.01 -6.19 -7.03
N SER A 76 8.22 -6.85 -8.15
CA SER A 76 8.68 -6.24 -9.41
C SER A 76 7.52 -6.24 -10.40
N PHE A 77 7.39 -5.19 -11.19
CA PHE A 77 6.31 -4.97 -12.15
C PHE A 77 6.82 -4.13 -13.33
N ASP A 78 6.08 -4.16 -14.43
CA ASP A 78 6.45 -3.41 -15.62
C ASP A 78 6.43 -1.91 -15.33
N ASN A 79 7.47 -1.21 -15.78
CA ASN A 79 7.51 0.25 -15.70
C ASN A 79 6.44 0.82 -16.65
N PRO A 80 5.48 1.63 -16.17
CA PRO A 80 4.49 2.28 -17.02
C PRO A 80 5.14 3.42 -17.81
N LYS A 81 5.80 3.05 -18.92
CA LYS A 81 6.51 3.99 -19.80
C LYS A 81 5.58 5.10 -20.28
N GLY A 82 6.10 6.34 -20.28
CA GLY A 82 5.33 7.52 -20.65
C GLY A 82 4.36 8.02 -19.58
N ASP A 83 4.28 7.39 -18.40
CA ASP A 83 3.51 7.88 -17.27
C ASP A 83 4.37 8.06 -16.01
N SER A 84 3.78 8.70 -15.01
CA SER A 84 4.28 8.67 -13.64
C SER A 84 3.27 7.95 -12.76
N PHE A 85 3.75 7.23 -11.76
CA PHE A 85 2.93 6.39 -10.91
C PHE A 85 3.31 6.56 -9.45
N ASN A 86 2.40 6.26 -8.53
CA ASN A 86 2.74 6.09 -7.12
C ASN A 86 2.34 4.69 -6.66
N LEU A 87 2.93 4.26 -5.55
CA LEU A 87 2.58 2.99 -4.93
C LEU A 87 1.99 3.25 -3.55
N SER A 88 1.01 2.44 -3.16
CA SER A 88 0.43 2.47 -1.83
C SER A 88 0.25 1.08 -1.29
N MET A 89 0.52 0.91 0.01
CA MET A 89 0.08 -0.24 0.76
C MET A 89 -1.41 -0.07 1.06
N THR A 90 -2.24 -1.05 0.71
CA THR A 90 -3.62 -1.10 1.17
C THR A 90 -3.73 -2.01 2.39
N VAL A 91 -4.53 -1.62 3.38
CA VAL A 91 -4.79 -2.41 4.58
C VAL A 91 -6.28 -2.49 4.79
N LYS A 92 -6.86 -3.66 4.52
CA LYS A 92 -8.25 -3.97 4.88
C LYS A 92 -8.26 -4.66 6.22
N TYR A 93 -9.02 -4.16 7.18
CA TYR A 93 -8.98 -4.72 8.52
C TYR A 93 -10.28 -4.55 9.30
N ASN A 94 -10.37 -5.30 10.39
CA ASN A 94 -11.38 -5.13 11.43
C ASN A 94 -10.77 -5.48 12.81
N CYS A 95 -10.71 -4.49 13.71
CA CYS A 95 -10.19 -4.61 15.08
C CYS A 95 -11.30 -4.80 16.14
N GLU A 96 -12.06 -5.89 16.04
CA GLU A 96 -13.15 -6.27 16.98
C GLU A 96 -14.43 -5.44 16.88
N SER A 97 -14.56 -4.54 15.90
CA SER A 97 -15.78 -3.76 15.67
C SER A 97 -16.69 -4.43 14.63
N ARG A 98 -17.96 -4.02 14.54
CA ARG A 98 -18.82 -4.43 13.40
C ARG A 98 -18.37 -3.81 12.06
N HIS A 99 -17.23 -3.12 12.06
CA HIS A 99 -16.82 -2.26 10.97
C HIS A 99 -15.53 -2.74 10.32
N THR A 100 -15.58 -2.82 9.00
CA THR A 100 -14.45 -3.11 8.15
C THR A 100 -13.96 -1.81 7.55
N TYR A 101 -12.66 -1.58 7.65
CA TYR A 101 -12.02 -0.41 7.05
C TYR A 101 -11.07 -0.85 5.95
N LEU A 102 -10.88 0.02 4.96
CA LEU A 102 -9.78 -0.04 4.01
C LEU A 102 -8.98 1.25 4.11
N CYS A 103 -7.71 1.14 4.44
CA CYS A 103 -6.77 2.25 4.41
C CYS A 103 -5.83 2.14 3.21
N ARG A 104 -5.45 3.28 2.64
CA ARG A 104 -4.40 3.43 1.63
C ARG A 104 -3.25 4.25 2.20
N LEU A 105 -2.10 3.61 2.38
CA LEU A 105 -0.91 4.18 3.00
C LEU A 105 0.19 4.33 1.95
N HIS A 106 0.55 5.58 1.67
CA HIS A 106 1.50 5.96 0.63
C HIS A 106 2.89 5.37 0.85
N ILE A 107 3.50 4.85 -0.22
CA ILE A 107 4.90 4.45 -0.27
C ILE A 107 5.68 5.56 -0.98
N PRO A 108 6.68 6.19 -0.32
CA PRO A 108 7.44 7.28 -0.93
C PRO A 108 8.11 6.84 -2.25
N SER A 109 8.11 7.71 -3.27
CA SER A 109 8.71 7.39 -4.57
C SER A 109 10.22 7.10 -4.51
N THR A 110 10.89 7.58 -3.46
CA THR A 110 12.29 7.30 -3.16
C THR A 110 12.54 5.85 -2.75
N LYS A 111 11.49 5.11 -2.36
CA LYS A 111 11.53 3.68 -2.02
C LYS A 111 11.16 2.77 -3.19
N ILE A 112 10.81 3.35 -4.33
CA ILE A 112 10.57 2.64 -5.58
C ILE A 112 11.87 2.61 -6.39
N VAL A 113 12.32 1.42 -6.75
CA VAL A 113 13.57 1.20 -7.51
C VAL A 113 13.23 0.95 -8.97
N CYS A 114 13.98 1.57 -9.88
CA CYS A 114 13.79 1.42 -11.32
C CYS A 114 14.90 0.56 -11.93
N GLY A 115 14.55 -0.36 -12.82
CA GLY A 115 15.51 -1.12 -13.64
C GLY A 115 16.24 -2.27 -12.94
N SER A 116 15.95 -2.50 -11.66
CA SER A 116 16.45 -3.65 -10.90
C SER A 116 15.45 -4.05 -9.83
N GLY A 117 15.66 -5.23 -9.25
CA GLY A 117 15.00 -5.62 -8.01
C GLY A 117 15.41 -4.72 -6.84
N ALA A 118 14.43 -4.32 -6.04
CA ALA A 118 14.65 -3.57 -4.82
C ALA A 118 15.40 -4.43 -3.80
N SER A 119 16.41 -3.86 -3.15
CA SER A 119 17.19 -4.50 -2.08
C SER A 119 16.80 -4.01 -0.70
N ASP A 120 16.30 -2.77 -0.61
CA ASP A 120 16.03 -2.08 0.64
C ASP A 120 14.57 -2.25 1.04
N ILE A 121 14.36 -2.60 2.31
CA ILE A 121 13.02 -2.74 2.89
C ILE A 121 12.56 -1.36 3.38
N TYR A 122 11.45 -0.86 2.83
CA TYR A 122 10.76 0.27 3.43
C TYR A 122 9.92 -0.17 4.63
N GLU A 123 10.23 0.31 5.83
CA GLU A 123 9.49 -0.02 7.03
C GLU A 123 8.41 1.04 7.32
N PHE A 124 7.15 0.60 7.35
CA PHE A 124 6.04 1.40 7.88
C PHE A 124 6.04 1.44 9.41
N GLY A 125 6.77 0.53 10.05
CA GLY A 125 6.78 0.35 11.51
C GLY A 125 5.55 -0.40 12.03
N LEU A 126 5.33 -0.26 13.34
CA LEU A 126 4.16 -0.80 14.03
C LEU A 126 2.96 0.14 13.86
N ILE A 127 1.89 -0.39 13.27
CA ILE A 127 0.62 0.30 13.08
C ILE A 127 -0.42 -0.34 14.01
N ASP A 128 -0.95 0.47 14.93
CA ASP A 128 -2.14 0.11 15.69
C ASP A 128 -3.40 0.54 14.95
N LEU A 129 -4.04 -0.41 14.30
CA LEU A 129 -5.25 -0.22 13.50
C LEU A 129 -6.48 0.16 14.34
N ASN A 130 -6.40 0.07 15.67
CA ASN A 130 -7.43 0.60 16.57
C ASN A 130 -7.29 2.11 16.82
N ASN A 131 -6.19 2.74 16.39
CA ASN A 131 -6.02 4.19 16.49
C ASN A 131 -7.06 4.92 15.60
N ASP A 132 -7.55 6.07 16.07
CA ASP A 132 -8.62 6.81 15.42
C ASP A 132 -8.21 7.37 14.05
N GLU A 133 -6.91 7.58 13.82
CA GLU A 133 -6.38 8.00 12.52
C GLU A 133 -6.75 7.01 11.41
N TYR A 134 -6.78 5.70 11.70
CA TYR A 134 -7.11 4.68 10.70
C TYR A 134 -8.62 4.49 10.50
N LYS A 135 -9.44 5.18 11.30
CA LYS A 135 -10.90 5.14 11.21
C LYS A 135 -11.49 6.42 10.60
N THR A 136 -10.79 7.54 10.76
CA THR A 136 -11.31 8.88 10.45
C THR A 136 -10.49 9.66 9.42
N SER A 137 -9.26 9.22 9.11
CA SER A 137 -8.42 9.84 8.09
C SER A 137 -9.04 9.73 6.70
N PRO A 138 -8.86 10.72 5.80
CA PRO A 138 -9.25 10.60 4.39
C PRO A 138 -8.54 9.46 3.65
N LYS A 139 -7.46 8.92 4.23
CA LYS A 139 -6.75 7.73 3.74
C LYS A 139 -7.49 6.43 4.02
N CYS A 140 -8.55 6.46 4.82
CA CYS A 140 -9.25 5.28 5.30
C CYS A 140 -10.75 5.43 5.11
N VAL A 141 -11.37 4.38 4.57
CA VAL A 141 -12.81 4.34 4.31
C VAL A 141 -13.42 3.14 5.02
N ARG A 142 -14.60 3.36 5.62
CA ARG A 142 -15.42 2.28 6.15
C ARG A 142 -16.17 1.60 5.00
N LEU A 143 -16.17 0.27 4.98
CA LEU A 143 -16.70 -0.54 3.89
C LEU A 143 -18.13 -1.06 4.14
N ASP A 144 -18.55 -1.13 5.39
CA ASP A 144 -19.86 -1.67 5.75
C ASP A 144 -20.91 -0.58 5.57
N ARG A 145 -21.77 -0.79 4.56
CA ARG A 145 -23.00 -0.04 4.33
C ARG A 145 -24.04 -0.39 5.38
#